data_AF-A0A848CAB7-F1
#
_entry.id   AF-A0A848CAB7-F1
#
_cell.length_a   1.000
_cell.length_b   1.000
_cell.length_c   1.000
_cell.angle_alpha   90.00
_cell.angle_beta   90.00
_cell.angle_gamma   90.00
#
_symmetry.space_group_name_H-M   'P 1'
#
loop_
_entity.id
_entity.type
_entity.pdbx_description
1 polymer ?
#
loop_
_entity_poly.entity_id
_entity_poly.type
_entity_poly.pdbx_seq_one_letter_code
_entity_poly.pdbx_strand_id
1 'polypeptide(L)'
;MSKYQRLTDDQWAILEPLLANEASSVRGRPPVHDDRSVLNGILWVLRTGAAWADLPERFPSSSTCYRRFSKWVKTGVFRKILEALARDLEERGAINLSECFIDGTFVVAKKGAQKLGKTKRGKGTKLMVIADASGLPLALHTDSAGPHEVTLVQATLDEIVTVGQPRRIIGDRAYDSDPLDNALAAQGIEMIAPHRRNRKRKATQDGRPLRRYRRRWKIERLFAWLNTFKRTMARWDRFHQHFTAFVHLAFSMILLRRVIKEL
;
A
#
# COMPACT_ATOMS: atom_id res chain seq x y z
N MET A 1 -12.70 -7.33 19.14
CA MET A 1 -12.84 -7.42 17.67
C MET A 1 -13.53 -6.15 17.17
N SER A 2 -12.89 -5.34 16.33
CA SER A 2 -13.54 -4.13 15.78
C SER A 2 -14.72 -4.54 14.91
N LYS A 3 -15.92 -4.07 15.28
CA LYS A 3 -17.15 -4.19 14.49
C LYS A 3 -16.90 -3.47 13.17
N TYR A 4 -17.11 -4.13 12.03
CA TYR A 4 -17.03 -3.46 10.73
C TYR A 4 -17.90 -2.20 10.77
N GLN A 5 -17.33 -1.07 10.33
CA GLN A 5 -18.02 0.22 10.24
C GLN A 5 -18.16 0.59 8.77
N ARG A 6 -19.36 1.02 8.39
CA ARG A 6 -19.64 1.63 7.09
C ARG A 6 -18.95 2.99 6.99
N LEU A 7 -18.75 3.47 5.76
CA LEU A 7 -18.27 4.82 5.51
C LEU A 7 -19.22 5.85 6.12
N THR A 8 -18.67 6.81 6.87
CA THR A 8 -19.42 8.00 7.33
C THR A 8 -19.72 8.93 6.15
N ASP A 9 -20.60 9.91 6.35
CA ASP A 9 -20.93 10.88 5.30
C ASP A 9 -19.70 11.72 4.93
N ASP A 10 -18.90 12.16 5.91
CA ASP A 10 -17.64 12.88 5.65
C ASP A 10 -16.63 12.05 4.85
N GLN A 11 -16.51 10.75 5.16
CA GLN A 11 -15.66 9.85 4.39
C GLN A 11 -16.17 9.70 2.96
N TRP A 12 -17.48 9.62 2.80
CA TRP A 12 -18.09 9.48 1.48
C TRP A 12 -17.94 10.74 0.63
N ALA A 13 -18.15 11.92 1.22
CA ALA A 13 -18.00 13.20 0.52
C ALA A 13 -16.61 13.37 -0.11
N ILE A 14 -15.56 12.83 0.52
CA ILE A 14 -14.19 12.83 -0.02
C ILE A 14 -14.02 11.77 -1.13
N LEU A 15 -14.57 10.57 -0.93
CA LEU A 15 -14.34 9.43 -1.83
C LEU A 15 -15.23 9.44 -3.09
N GLU A 16 -16.45 9.97 -3.00
CA GLU A 16 -17.44 10.02 -4.07
C GLU A 16 -16.91 10.66 -5.36
N PRO A 17 -16.34 11.88 -5.35
CA PRO A 17 -15.83 12.49 -6.58
C PRO A 17 -14.68 11.68 -7.21
N LEU A 18 -13.88 10.99 -6.38
CA LEU A 18 -12.76 10.16 -6.84
C LEU A 18 -13.23 8.86 -7.51
N LEU A 19 -14.45 8.39 -7.20
CA LEU A 19 -15.09 7.24 -7.82
C LEU A 19 -15.91 7.63 -9.07
N ALA A 20 -16.58 8.78 -9.02
CA ALA A 20 -17.49 9.26 -10.07
C ALA A 20 -16.77 9.60 -11.38
N ASN A 21 -15.50 10.02 -11.33
CA ASN A 21 -14.69 10.34 -12.51
C ASN A 21 -14.49 9.16 -13.49
N GLU A 22 -14.88 7.94 -13.11
CA GLU A 22 -14.82 6.73 -13.94
C GLU A 22 -16.21 6.23 -14.41
N ALA A 23 -17.28 6.88 -13.98
CA ALA A 23 -18.66 6.53 -14.34
C ALA A 23 -19.05 7.01 -15.75
N SER A 24 -18.18 7.76 -16.43
CA SER A 24 -18.36 8.35 -17.76
C SER A 24 -18.30 7.31 -18.90
N SER A 25 -19.21 6.34 -18.87
CA SER A 25 -19.59 5.53 -20.01
C SER A 25 -21.11 5.63 -20.13
N VAL A 26 -21.57 6.66 -20.84
CA VAL A 26 -22.98 7.06 -21.05
C VAL A 26 -23.75 6.06 -21.94
N ARG A 27 -23.33 4.79 -22.01
CA ARG A 27 -24.02 3.74 -22.77
C ARG A 27 -24.31 2.54 -21.87
N GLY A 28 -25.58 2.35 -21.54
CA GLY A 28 -26.09 1.16 -20.85
C GLY A 28 -27.18 1.45 -19.81
N ARG A 29 -27.79 0.39 -19.27
CA ARG A 29 -28.74 0.47 -18.15
C ARG A 29 -28.05 1.09 -16.93
N PRO A 30 -28.65 2.10 -16.27
CA PRO A 30 -28.10 2.66 -15.04
C PRO A 30 -27.79 1.59 -14.00
N PRO A 31 -26.68 1.73 -13.24
CA PRO A 31 -26.42 0.85 -12.11
C PRO A 31 -27.60 0.76 -11.15
N VAL A 32 -28.01 -0.45 -10.79
CA VAL A 32 -29.10 -0.68 -9.82
C VAL A 32 -28.67 -0.31 -8.40
N HIS A 33 -27.37 -0.37 -8.10
CA HIS A 33 -26.82 -0.05 -6.78
C HIS A 33 -25.85 1.12 -6.88
N ASP A 34 -25.92 2.01 -5.89
CA ASP A 34 -25.02 3.15 -5.74
C ASP A 34 -23.60 2.70 -5.38
N ASP A 35 -22.61 3.52 -5.71
CA ASP A 35 -21.20 3.18 -5.52
C ASP A 35 -20.81 3.13 -4.03
N ARG A 36 -21.48 3.86 -3.13
CA ARG A 36 -21.21 3.82 -1.68
C ARG A 36 -21.60 2.47 -1.09
N SER A 37 -22.77 1.94 -1.45
CA SER A 37 -23.24 0.63 -1.02
C SER A 37 -22.31 -0.48 -1.49
N VAL A 38 -21.84 -0.41 -2.73
CA VAL A 38 -20.88 -1.37 -3.29
C VAL A 38 -19.51 -1.26 -2.60
N LEU A 39 -18.99 -0.03 -2.43
CA LEU A 39 -17.71 0.18 -1.75
C LEU A 39 -17.76 -0.30 -0.30
N ASN A 40 -18.88 -0.09 0.41
CA ASN A 40 -19.07 -0.65 1.74
C ASN A 40 -18.97 -2.19 1.74
N GLY A 41 -19.57 -2.87 0.77
CA GLY A 41 -19.41 -4.33 0.61
C GLY A 41 -17.97 -4.76 0.37
N ILE A 42 -17.23 -4.03 -0.49
CA ILE A 42 -15.80 -4.28 -0.75
C ILE A 42 -14.95 -4.04 0.50
N LEU A 43 -15.21 -2.97 1.25
CA LEU A 43 -14.52 -2.67 2.51
C LEU A 43 -14.80 -3.73 3.58
N TRP A 44 -15.98 -4.34 3.55
CA TRP A 44 -16.30 -5.45 4.44
C TRP A 44 -15.39 -6.64 4.14
N VAL A 45 -15.26 -7.04 2.87
CA VAL A 45 -14.34 -8.11 2.43
C VAL A 45 -12.89 -7.76 2.79
N LEU A 46 -12.46 -6.52 2.54
CA LEU A 46 -11.12 -6.05 2.88
C LEU A 46 -10.82 -6.20 4.39
N ARG A 47 -11.77 -5.79 5.25
CA ARG A 47 -11.59 -5.84 6.71
C ARG A 47 -11.69 -7.24 7.28
N THR A 48 -12.64 -8.06 6.83
CA THR A 48 -12.89 -9.38 7.40
C THR A 48 -11.99 -10.46 6.81
N GLY A 49 -11.53 -10.27 5.57
CA GLY A 49 -10.79 -11.28 4.81
C GLY A 49 -11.67 -12.42 4.30
N ALA A 50 -12.99 -12.36 4.51
CA ALA A 50 -13.94 -13.40 4.14
C ALA A 50 -14.00 -13.62 2.61
N ALA A 51 -14.56 -14.76 2.18
CA ALA A 51 -14.79 -14.98 0.76
C ALA A 51 -15.90 -14.04 0.27
N TRP A 52 -15.90 -13.74 -1.04
CA TRP A 52 -16.97 -12.94 -1.65
C TRP A 52 -18.35 -13.58 -1.46
N ALA A 53 -18.43 -14.91 -1.45
CA ALA A 53 -19.68 -15.65 -1.23
C ALA A 53 -20.27 -15.44 0.18
N ASP A 54 -19.44 -15.08 1.16
CA ASP A 54 -19.87 -14.86 2.54
C ASP A 54 -20.29 -13.39 2.80
N LEU A 55 -20.38 -12.58 1.74
CA LEU A 55 -20.79 -11.19 1.85
C LEU A 55 -22.23 -11.11 2.40
N PRO A 56 -22.48 -10.41 3.52
CA PRO A 56 -23.81 -10.33 4.11
C PRO A 56 -24.86 -9.69 3.20
N GLU A 57 -26.11 -10.17 3.27
CA GLU A 57 -27.25 -9.74 2.44
C GLU A 57 -27.59 -8.24 2.55
N ARG A 58 -27.15 -7.57 3.61
CA ARG A 58 -27.28 -6.11 3.78
C ARG A 58 -26.45 -5.27 2.79
N PHE A 59 -25.63 -5.91 1.96
CA PHE A 59 -24.85 -5.29 0.89
C PHE A 59 -25.37 -5.77 -0.47
N PRO A 60 -25.06 -5.05 -1.57
CA PRO A 60 -25.30 -5.58 -2.91
C PRO A 60 -24.69 -6.97 -3.07
N SER A 61 -25.28 -7.79 -3.94
CA SER A 61 -24.86 -9.18 -4.11
C SER A 61 -23.35 -9.34 -4.34
N SER A 62 -22.80 -10.47 -3.90
CA SER A 62 -21.38 -10.80 -4.03
C SER A 62 -20.87 -10.63 -5.47
N SER A 63 -21.68 -11.06 -6.46
CA SER A 63 -21.40 -10.93 -7.89
C SER A 63 -21.35 -9.47 -8.35
N THR A 64 -22.25 -8.62 -7.83
CA THR A 64 -22.27 -7.19 -8.12
C THR A 64 -21.03 -6.49 -7.53
N CYS A 65 -20.73 -6.73 -6.25
CA CYS A 65 -19.58 -6.14 -5.59
C CYS A 65 -18.27 -6.57 -6.27
N TYR A 66 -18.10 -7.87 -6.57
CA TYR A 66 -16.92 -8.38 -7.26
C TYR A 66 -16.76 -7.80 -8.67
N ARG A 67 -17.86 -7.71 -9.45
CA ARG A 67 -17.83 -7.13 -10.81
C ARG A 67 -17.41 -5.66 -10.77
N ARG A 68 -17.96 -4.87 -9.84
CA ARG A 68 -17.60 -3.47 -9.67
C ARG A 68 -16.16 -3.31 -9.20
N PHE A 69 -15.74 -4.10 -8.20
CA PHE A 69 -14.35 -4.15 -7.75
C PHE A 69 -13.41 -4.43 -8.92
N SER A 70 -13.67 -5.48 -9.71
CA SER A 70 -12.83 -5.85 -10.86
C SER A 70 -12.78 -4.75 -11.92
N LYS A 71 -13.89 -4.04 -12.17
CA LYS A 71 -13.91 -2.86 -13.06
C LYS A 71 -12.99 -1.76 -12.53
N TRP A 72 -13.10 -1.42 -11.24
CA TRP A 72 -12.27 -0.41 -10.58
C TRP A 72 -10.79 -0.80 -10.47
N VAL A 73 -10.48 -2.10 -10.32
CA VAL A 73 -9.11 -2.61 -10.44
C VAL A 73 -8.57 -2.36 -11.85
N LYS A 74 -9.34 -2.69 -12.89
CA LYS A 74 -8.93 -2.52 -14.29
C LYS A 74 -8.69 -1.05 -14.66
N THR A 75 -9.48 -0.13 -14.11
CA THR A 75 -9.35 1.32 -14.37
C THR A 75 -8.40 2.03 -13.40
N GLY A 76 -7.80 1.32 -12.44
CA GLY A 76 -6.82 1.89 -11.51
C GLY A 76 -7.40 2.79 -10.42
N VAL A 77 -8.71 2.78 -10.21
CA VAL A 77 -9.44 3.63 -9.24
C VAL A 77 -8.78 3.67 -7.87
N PHE A 78 -8.42 2.51 -7.32
CA PHE A 78 -7.88 2.45 -5.96
C PHE A 78 -6.50 3.10 -5.84
N ARG A 79 -5.69 3.06 -6.90
CA ARG A 79 -4.42 3.79 -6.95
C ARG A 79 -4.67 5.29 -7.04
N LYS A 80 -5.60 5.72 -7.90
CA LYS A 80 -5.98 7.14 -8.03
C LYS A 80 -6.52 7.72 -6.72
N ILE A 81 -7.33 6.96 -5.98
CA ILE A 81 -7.79 7.36 -4.65
C ILE A 81 -6.61 7.54 -3.69
N LEU A 82 -5.68 6.59 -3.66
CA LEU A 82 -4.48 6.69 -2.82
C LEU A 82 -3.65 7.94 -3.16
N GLU A 83 -3.42 8.20 -4.45
CA GLU A 83 -2.71 9.37 -4.95
C GLU A 83 -3.42 10.68 -4.58
N ALA A 84 -4.74 10.76 -4.77
CA ALA A 84 -5.51 11.96 -4.42
C ALA A 84 -5.44 12.27 -2.92
N LEU A 85 -5.59 11.27 -2.05
CA LEU A 85 -5.51 11.45 -0.61
C LEU A 85 -4.08 11.80 -0.14
N ALA A 86 -3.06 11.25 -0.79
CA ALA A 86 -1.67 11.58 -0.49
C ALA A 86 -1.32 13.02 -0.88
N ARG A 87 -1.79 13.47 -2.05
CA ARG A 87 -1.62 14.86 -2.52
C ARG A 87 -2.31 15.86 -1.63
N ASP A 88 -3.56 15.59 -1.23
CA ASP A 88 -4.28 16.45 -0.28
C ASP A 88 -3.51 16.60 1.05
N LEU A 89 -2.96 15.51 1.59
CA LEU A 89 -2.12 15.58 2.80
C LEU A 89 -0.78 16.28 2.56
N GLU A 90 -0.20 16.17 1.37
CA GLU A 90 1.04 16.87 0.99
C GLU A 90 0.79 18.39 0.90
N GLU A 91 -0.29 18.82 0.27
CA GLU A 91 -0.72 20.22 0.16
C GLU A 91 -1.00 20.85 1.54
N ARG A 92 -1.54 20.06 2.48
CA ARG A 92 -1.73 20.47 3.88
C ARG A 92 -0.45 20.44 4.73
N GLY A 93 0.69 20.03 4.17
CA GLY A 93 1.95 19.89 4.89
C GLY A 93 1.99 18.73 5.90
N ALA A 94 1.06 17.79 5.81
CA ALA A 94 0.97 16.64 6.72
C ALA A 94 1.90 15.47 6.30
N ILE A 95 2.38 15.45 5.06
CA ILE A 95 3.39 14.50 4.57
C ILE A 95 4.79 15.05 4.83
N ASN A 96 5.65 14.24 5.45
CA ASN A 96 7.05 14.62 5.71
C ASN A 96 8.04 13.68 5.02
N LEU A 97 8.65 14.19 3.95
CA LEU A 97 9.61 13.47 3.09
C LEU A 97 11.07 13.56 3.54
N SER A 98 11.35 14.19 4.69
CA SER A 98 12.73 14.38 5.18
C SER A 98 13.41 13.09 5.64
N GLU A 99 12.62 12.13 6.12
CA GLU A 99 13.03 10.82 6.60
C GLU A 99 11.92 9.80 6.29
N CYS A 100 12.09 9.02 5.22
CA CYS A 100 11.16 7.97 4.85
C CYS A 100 11.71 6.60 5.25
N PHE A 101 10.83 5.63 5.49
CA PHE A 101 11.20 4.28 5.90
C PHE A 101 10.78 3.30 4.82
N ILE A 102 11.67 2.38 4.45
CA ILE A 102 11.37 1.30 3.50
C ILE A 102 11.46 -0.05 4.20
N ASP A 103 10.50 -0.92 3.89
CA ASP A 103 10.51 -2.27 4.38
C ASP A 103 9.70 -3.20 3.47
N GLY A 104 10.09 -4.47 3.47
CA GLY A 104 9.49 -5.52 2.68
C GLY A 104 8.75 -6.52 3.57
N THR A 105 7.57 -6.95 3.16
CA THR A 105 6.90 -8.10 3.78
C THR A 105 6.50 -9.15 2.77
N PHE A 106 6.37 -10.39 3.23
CA PHE A 106 6.00 -11.53 2.40
C PHE A 106 4.57 -11.95 2.71
N VAL A 107 3.71 -11.90 1.69
CA VAL A 107 2.32 -12.33 1.78
C VAL A 107 2.18 -13.70 1.12
N VAL A 108 1.84 -14.69 1.92
CA VAL A 108 1.61 -16.06 1.46
C VAL A 108 0.43 -16.06 0.50
N ALA A 109 0.60 -16.67 -0.67
CA ALA A 109 -0.48 -16.86 -1.61
C ALA A 109 -1.08 -18.27 -1.50
N LYS A 110 -2.40 -18.36 -1.56
CA LYS A 110 -3.15 -19.60 -1.44
C LYS A 110 -3.82 -19.96 -2.78
N LYS A 111 -4.13 -21.24 -2.98
CA LYS A 111 -5.01 -21.77 -4.05
C LYS A 111 -4.72 -21.25 -5.48
N GLY A 112 -3.49 -21.42 -5.99
CA GLY A 112 -3.20 -21.23 -7.42
C GLY A 112 -3.14 -19.77 -7.91
N ALA A 113 -2.82 -18.83 -7.01
CA ALA A 113 -2.58 -17.44 -7.38
C ALA A 113 -1.49 -17.27 -8.46
N GLN A 114 -1.62 -16.26 -9.33
CA GLN A 114 -0.66 -15.94 -10.41
C GLN A 114 0.52 -15.10 -9.91
N LYS A 115 1.62 -15.02 -10.69
CA LYS A 115 2.83 -14.24 -10.37
C LYS A 115 3.36 -14.53 -8.95
N LEU A 116 3.70 -15.80 -8.70
CA LEU A 116 4.24 -16.25 -7.41
C LEU A 116 5.73 -16.56 -7.53
N GLY A 117 6.52 -16.03 -6.60
CA GLY A 117 7.90 -16.48 -6.38
C GLY A 117 7.95 -17.51 -5.27
N LYS A 118 8.91 -18.45 -5.31
CA LYS A 118 9.17 -19.39 -4.21
C LYS A 118 10.20 -18.77 -3.26
N THR A 119 9.91 -18.73 -1.96
CA THR A 119 10.89 -18.45 -0.89
C THR A 119 10.95 -19.63 0.08
N LYS A 120 11.85 -19.58 1.08
CA LYS A 120 11.82 -20.50 2.23
C LYS A 120 10.47 -20.50 2.97
N ARG A 121 9.66 -19.44 2.83
CA ARG A 121 8.33 -19.29 3.45
C ARG A 121 7.16 -19.72 2.54
N GLY A 122 7.44 -20.21 1.33
CA GLY A 122 6.43 -20.71 0.38
C GLY A 122 6.26 -19.83 -0.87
N LYS A 123 5.21 -20.12 -1.66
CA LYS A 123 4.83 -19.32 -2.83
C LYS A 123 4.04 -18.08 -2.41
N GLY A 124 4.45 -16.89 -2.84
CA GLY A 124 3.80 -15.66 -2.40
C GLY A 124 4.15 -14.42 -3.19
N THR A 125 3.64 -13.30 -2.68
CA THR A 125 3.87 -11.95 -3.21
C THR A 125 4.73 -11.20 -2.20
N LYS A 126 5.77 -10.54 -2.70
CA LYS A 126 6.55 -9.58 -1.93
C LYS A 126 5.86 -8.22 -2.02
N LEU A 127 5.74 -7.58 -0.87
CA LEU A 127 5.08 -6.31 -0.68
C LEU A 127 6.13 -5.32 -0.17
N MET A 128 6.61 -4.44 -1.04
CA MET A 128 7.53 -3.37 -0.70
C MET A 128 6.72 -2.10 -0.41
N VAL A 129 7.02 -1.43 0.70
CA VAL A 129 6.29 -0.23 1.12
C VAL A 129 7.29 0.85 1.53
N ILE A 130 6.99 2.09 1.15
CA ILE A 130 7.66 3.27 1.69
C ILE A 130 6.65 4.03 2.55
N ALA A 131 7.08 4.43 3.74
CA ALA A 131 6.32 5.29 4.64
C ALA A 131 7.04 6.62 4.87
N ASP A 132 6.29 7.69 5.08
CA ASP A 132 6.83 9.02 5.41
C ASP A 132 7.37 9.08 6.85
N ALA A 133 7.87 10.25 7.25
CA ALA A 133 8.37 10.45 8.62
C ALA A 133 7.29 10.33 9.70
N SER A 134 6.00 10.36 9.37
CA SER A 134 4.88 10.15 10.30
C SER A 134 4.39 8.69 10.31
N GLY A 135 4.86 7.85 9.37
CA GLY A 135 4.41 6.48 9.17
C GLY A 135 3.17 6.35 8.28
N LEU A 136 2.91 7.35 7.43
CA LEU A 136 1.86 7.33 6.40
C LEU A 136 2.40 6.65 5.13
N PRO A 137 1.58 5.82 4.44
CA PRO A 137 2.01 5.16 3.21
C PRO A 137 2.30 6.16 2.08
N LEU A 138 3.48 6.04 1.45
CA LEU A 138 3.93 6.86 0.32
C LEU A 138 4.09 6.07 -0.97
N ALA A 139 4.43 4.78 -0.89
CA ALA A 139 4.58 3.94 -2.06
C ALA A 139 4.25 2.49 -1.73
N LEU A 140 3.82 1.78 -2.76
CA LEU A 140 3.51 0.37 -2.72
C LEU A 140 4.03 -0.27 -3.99
N HIS A 141 4.89 -1.28 -3.88
CA HIS A 141 5.26 -2.12 -5.00
C HIS A 141 5.04 -3.59 -4.65
N THR A 142 4.42 -4.32 -5.57
CA THR A 142 4.15 -5.76 -5.40
C THR A 142 4.84 -6.56 -6.48
N ASP A 143 5.62 -7.57 -6.07
CA ASP A 143 6.29 -8.47 -7.01
C ASP A 143 6.17 -9.94 -6.59
N SER A 144 6.57 -10.85 -7.48
CA SER A 144 6.84 -12.24 -7.14
C SER A 144 7.88 -12.30 -6.02
N ALA A 145 7.83 -13.32 -5.17
CA ALA A 145 8.71 -13.40 -4.01
C ALA A 145 10.18 -13.79 -4.29
N GLY A 146 10.62 -13.82 -5.56
CA GLY A 146 11.97 -14.23 -5.95
C GLY A 146 13.05 -13.15 -5.75
N PRO A 147 12.88 -11.92 -6.28
CA PRO A 147 13.90 -10.88 -6.23
C PRO A 147 14.30 -10.49 -4.80
N HIS A 148 15.53 -10.04 -4.61
CA HIS A 148 15.97 -9.48 -3.33
C HIS A 148 15.33 -8.09 -3.11
N GLU A 149 15.04 -7.73 -1.86
CA GLU A 149 14.36 -6.45 -1.56
C GLU A 149 15.16 -5.24 -2.05
N VAL A 150 16.49 -5.31 -1.92
CA VAL A 150 17.42 -4.29 -2.43
C VAL A 150 17.25 -4.01 -3.93
N THR A 151 16.85 -5.00 -4.73
CA THR A 151 16.67 -4.82 -6.20
C THR A 151 15.30 -4.27 -6.56
N LEU A 152 14.38 -4.15 -5.58
CA LEU A 152 13.02 -3.63 -5.78
C LEU A 152 12.86 -2.19 -5.28
N VAL A 153 13.91 -1.59 -4.70
CA VAL A 153 13.84 -0.24 -4.13
C VAL A 153 13.47 0.80 -5.18
N GLN A 154 14.14 0.77 -6.35
CA GLN A 154 13.84 1.72 -7.43
C GLN A 154 12.40 1.58 -7.92
N ALA A 155 11.95 0.35 -8.21
CA ALA A 155 10.58 0.10 -8.61
C ALA A 155 9.55 0.54 -7.55
N THR A 156 9.93 0.54 -6.26
CA THR A 156 9.08 1.06 -5.19
C THR A 156 9.06 2.60 -5.18
N LEU A 157 10.19 3.25 -5.46
CA LEU A 157 10.25 4.71 -5.59
C LEU A 157 9.46 5.24 -6.78
N ASP A 158 9.50 4.52 -7.90
CA ASP A 158 8.75 4.86 -9.10
C ASP A 158 7.21 4.77 -8.88
N GLU A 159 6.78 4.15 -7.77
CA GLU A 159 5.38 4.04 -7.35
C GLU A 159 5.00 5.01 -6.20
N ILE A 160 5.81 6.03 -5.94
CA ILE A 160 5.46 7.09 -5.00
C ILE A 160 4.17 7.81 -5.44
N VAL A 161 3.29 8.07 -4.46
CA VAL A 161 1.98 8.68 -4.69
C VAL A 161 1.94 10.19 -4.42
N THR A 162 3.06 10.78 -4.01
CA THR A 162 3.25 12.22 -3.77
C THR A 162 4.01 12.89 -4.92
N VAL A 163 3.97 14.22 -4.99
CA VAL A 163 4.75 14.98 -5.98
C VAL A 163 6.22 15.05 -5.57
N GLY A 164 6.48 15.25 -4.27
CA GLY A 164 7.85 15.30 -3.76
C GLY A 164 8.51 13.92 -3.68
N GLN A 165 9.85 13.93 -3.61
CA GLN A 165 10.67 12.74 -3.40
C GLN A 165 11.26 12.67 -1.97
N PRO A 166 11.52 11.47 -1.44
CA PRO A 166 12.20 11.28 -0.16
C PRO A 166 13.60 11.90 -0.21
N ARG A 167 13.99 12.66 0.83
CA ARG A 167 15.39 13.08 0.99
C ARG A 167 16.26 11.95 1.52
N ARG A 168 15.67 11.08 2.33
CA ARG A 168 16.34 9.93 2.96
C ARG A 168 15.43 8.74 3.00
N ILE A 169 15.99 7.56 2.79
CA ILE A 169 15.32 6.28 2.97
C ILE A 169 16.06 5.49 4.04
N ILE A 170 15.33 5.08 5.07
CA ILE A 170 15.86 4.29 6.17
C ILE A 170 15.35 2.86 6.02
N GLY A 171 16.27 1.94 5.74
CA GLY A 171 16.02 0.51 5.61
C GLY A 171 16.72 -0.28 6.72
N ASP A 172 16.54 -1.60 6.70
CA ASP A 172 17.29 -2.51 7.55
C ASP A 172 18.54 -3.00 6.86
N ARG A 173 19.24 -3.88 7.55
CA ARG A 173 20.49 -4.48 7.10
C ARG A 173 20.35 -5.28 5.79
N ALA A 174 19.15 -5.68 5.38
CA ALA A 174 18.94 -6.31 4.07
C ALA A 174 19.26 -5.34 2.93
N TYR A 175 19.13 -4.03 3.17
CA TYR A 175 19.39 -2.97 2.20
C TYR A 175 20.84 -2.45 2.18
N ASP A 176 21.73 -3.00 3.01
CA ASP A 176 23.19 -2.68 2.98
C ASP A 176 23.80 -3.07 1.62
N SER A 177 24.00 -2.08 0.73
CA SER A 177 24.41 -2.30 -0.66
C SER A 177 24.98 -1.04 -1.33
N ASP A 178 26.30 -1.02 -1.59
CA ASP A 178 26.97 0.13 -2.24
C ASP A 178 26.38 0.51 -3.61
N PRO A 179 25.99 -0.44 -4.49
CA PRO A 179 25.33 -0.08 -5.75
C PRO A 179 23.98 0.63 -5.54
N LEU A 180 23.24 0.26 -4.49
CA LEU A 180 21.98 0.91 -4.15
C LEU A 180 22.25 2.31 -3.61
N ASP A 181 23.20 2.44 -2.69
CA ASP A 181 23.61 3.73 -2.12
C ASP A 181 24.00 4.72 -3.23
N ASN A 182 24.81 4.28 -4.20
CA ASN A 182 25.23 5.12 -5.34
C ASN A 182 24.05 5.50 -6.26
N ALA A 183 23.16 4.54 -6.56
CA ALA A 183 22.00 4.78 -7.42
C ALA A 183 21.01 5.78 -6.81
N LEU A 184 20.81 5.72 -5.49
CA LEU A 184 19.97 6.65 -4.75
C LEU A 184 20.65 8.02 -4.58
N ALA A 185 21.95 8.05 -4.31
CA ALA A 185 22.71 9.30 -4.22
C ALA A 185 22.66 10.08 -5.54
N ALA A 186 22.70 9.40 -6.69
CA ALA A 186 22.54 10.03 -8.01
C ALA A 186 21.17 10.70 -8.21
N GLN A 187 20.15 10.29 -7.45
CA GLN A 187 18.81 10.90 -7.43
C GLN A 187 18.64 11.92 -6.28
N GLY A 188 19.71 12.20 -5.51
CA GLY A 188 19.66 13.08 -4.35
C GLY A 188 19.01 12.45 -3.11
N ILE A 189 18.95 11.12 -3.05
CA ILE A 189 18.34 10.36 -1.95
C ILE A 189 19.42 9.65 -1.14
N GLU A 190 19.46 9.92 0.17
CA GLU A 190 20.40 9.24 1.08
C GLU A 190 19.80 7.90 1.56
N MET A 191 20.43 6.78 1.23
CA MET A 191 20.08 5.48 1.82
C MET A 191 20.76 5.31 3.17
N ILE A 192 20.01 4.93 4.21
CA ILE A 192 20.53 4.66 5.56
C ILE A 192 20.13 3.24 5.96
N ALA A 193 21.13 2.36 6.09
CA ALA A 193 20.93 0.96 6.45
C ALA A 193 22.10 0.48 7.32
N PRO A 194 21.83 -0.20 8.46
CA PRO A 194 22.91 -0.79 9.25
C PRO A 194 23.71 -1.80 8.43
N HIS A 195 25.04 -1.72 8.47
CA HIS A 195 25.88 -2.68 7.77
C HIS A 195 25.71 -4.12 8.28
N ARG A 196 25.90 -5.08 7.37
CA ARG A 196 25.92 -6.51 7.66
C ARG A 196 27.18 -6.86 8.45
N ARG A 197 27.06 -7.78 9.42
CA ARG A 197 28.20 -8.23 10.25
C ARG A 197 29.33 -8.86 9.42
N ASN A 198 29.00 -9.45 8.28
CA ASN A 198 29.94 -10.10 7.36
C ASN A 198 30.36 -9.20 6.19
N ARG A 199 30.11 -7.88 6.27
CA ARG A 199 30.56 -6.92 5.26
C ARG A 199 32.09 -6.91 5.23
N LYS A 200 32.67 -7.11 4.04
CA LYS A 200 34.13 -7.09 3.83
C LYS A 200 34.68 -5.69 3.56
N ARG A 201 33.85 -4.80 3.00
CA ARG A 201 34.21 -3.42 2.69
C ARG A 201 34.09 -2.54 3.93
N LYS A 202 34.86 -1.46 3.98
CA LYS A 202 34.74 -0.45 5.04
C LYS A 202 33.29 0.06 5.10
N ALA A 203 32.86 0.44 6.30
CA ALA A 203 31.57 1.09 6.51
C ALA A 203 31.51 2.37 5.67
N THR A 204 30.41 2.58 4.95
CA THR A 204 30.15 3.81 4.18
C THR A 204 29.43 4.86 5.02
N GLN A 205 28.94 4.48 6.21
CA GLN A 205 28.15 5.34 7.10
C GLN A 205 28.77 5.40 8.50
N ASP A 206 28.81 6.60 9.10
CA ASP A 206 29.16 6.76 10.50
C ASP A 206 27.96 6.48 11.42
N GLY A 207 28.20 6.46 12.74
CA GLY A 207 27.16 6.14 13.72
C GLY A 207 26.05 7.19 13.85
N ARG A 208 26.25 8.44 13.39
CA ARG A 208 25.28 9.53 13.60
C ARG A 208 24.04 9.41 12.70
N PRO A 209 24.15 9.22 11.36
CA PRO A 209 23.03 8.89 10.48
C PRO A 209 22.24 7.67 10.96
N LEU A 210 22.95 6.62 11.38
CA LEU A 210 22.36 5.36 11.83
C LEU A 210 21.43 5.49 13.05
N ARG A 211 21.49 6.58 13.83
CA ARG A 211 20.52 6.83 14.91
C ARG A 211 19.07 6.89 14.41
N ARG A 212 18.86 7.24 13.13
CA ARG A 212 17.54 7.28 12.48
C ARG A 212 16.91 5.90 12.33
N TYR A 213 17.73 4.85 12.26
CA TYR A 213 17.27 3.46 12.24
C TYR A 213 16.36 3.14 13.43
N ARG A 214 16.59 3.76 14.60
CA ARG A 214 15.73 3.58 15.80
C ARG A 214 14.27 4.02 15.59
N ARG A 215 13.98 4.78 14.53
CA ARG A 215 12.62 5.25 14.18
C ARG A 215 11.89 4.32 13.21
N ARG A 216 12.50 3.21 12.79
CA ARG A 216 11.87 2.20 11.90
C ARG A 216 10.57 1.61 12.43
N TRP A 217 10.32 1.69 13.73
CA TRP A 217 9.03 1.30 14.33
C TRP A 217 7.83 1.98 13.64
N LYS A 218 8.02 3.11 12.93
CA LYS A 218 7.00 3.79 12.15
C LYS A 218 6.48 2.97 10.97
N ILE A 219 7.36 2.33 10.19
CA ILE A 219 6.93 1.43 9.10
C ILE A 219 6.39 0.10 9.63
N GLU A 220 6.94 -0.40 10.74
CA GLU A 220 6.40 -1.58 11.42
C GLU A 220 4.96 -1.30 11.92
N ARG A 221 4.71 -0.09 12.45
CA ARG A 221 3.37 0.36 12.83
C ARG A 221 2.45 0.48 11.62
N LEU A 222 2.93 0.96 10.48
CA LEU A 222 2.15 0.99 9.24
C LEU A 222 1.74 -0.43 8.81
N PHE A 223 2.65 -1.41 8.87
CA PHE A 223 2.28 -2.82 8.63
C PHE A 223 1.29 -3.36 9.66
N ALA A 224 1.42 -2.98 10.94
CA ALA A 224 0.43 -3.34 11.95
C ALA A 224 -0.96 -2.77 11.62
N TRP A 225 -1.04 -1.52 11.14
CA TRP A 225 -2.29 -0.94 10.65
C TRP A 225 -2.80 -1.65 9.40
N LEU A 226 -1.93 -2.01 8.45
CA LEU A 226 -2.30 -2.77 7.26
C LEU A 226 -2.90 -4.15 7.63
N ASN A 227 -2.34 -4.82 8.64
CA ASN A 227 -2.82 -6.11 9.13
C ASN A 227 -4.20 -6.05 9.79
N THR A 228 -4.72 -4.86 10.12
CA THR A 228 -6.12 -4.72 10.56
C THR A 228 -7.12 -5.00 9.42
N PHE A 229 -6.66 -4.94 8.17
CA PHE A 229 -7.41 -5.32 6.98
C PHE A 229 -7.09 -6.77 6.62
N LYS A 230 -7.82 -7.72 7.20
CA LYS A 230 -7.46 -9.15 7.15
C LYS A 230 -7.27 -9.72 5.74
N ARG A 231 -7.88 -9.13 4.71
CA ARG A 231 -7.71 -9.55 3.31
C ARG A 231 -6.28 -9.37 2.79
N THR A 232 -5.48 -8.49 3.40
CA THR A 232 -4.09 -8.22 2.98
C THR A 232 -3.08 -9.18 3.60
N MET A 233 -3.43 -9.85 4.71
CA MET A 233 -2.54 -10.76 5.45
C MET A 233 -2.20 -12.05 4.69
N ALA A 234 -3.11 -12.49 3.82
CA ALA A 234 -2.91 -13.64 2.95
C ALA A 234 -3.59 -13.38 1.61
N ARG A 235 -2.89 -13.70 0.53
CA ARG A 235 -3.42 -13.53 -0.82
C ARG A 235 -4.27 -14.74 -1.20
N TRP A 236 -5.58 -14.54 -1.18
CA TRP A 236 -6.58 -15.49 -1.70
C TRP A 236 -6.96 -15.21 -3.16
N ASP A 237 -6.68 -13.99 -3.63
CA ASP A 237 -7.03 -13.54 -4.97
C ASP A 237 -6.13 -14.18 -6.04
N ARG A 238 -6.78 -14.77 -7.06
CA ARG A 238 -6.09 -15.40 -8.19
C ARG A 238 -5.22 -14.39 -8.92
N PHE A 239 -5.76 -13.22 -9.22
CA PHE A 239 -5.08 -12.16 -9.95
C PHE A 239 -4.25 -11.27 -9.03
N HIS A 240 -3.03 -10.94 -9.46
CA HIS A 240 -2.10 -10.11 -8.68
C HIS A 240 -2.64 -8.69 -8.49
N GLN A 241 -3.20 -8.09 -9.54
CA GLN A 241 -3.77 -6.74 -9.53
C GLN A 241 -4.89 -6.58 -8.50
N HIS A 242 -5.70 -7.62 -8.26
CA HIS A 242 -6.76 -7.60 -7.25
C HIS A 242 -6.18 -7.49 -5.84
N PHE A 243 -5.10 -8.23 -5.57
CA PHE A 243 -4.40 -8.13 -4.29
C PHE A 243 -3.79 -6.73 -4.11
N THR A 244 -3.07 -6.22 -5.12
CA THR A 244 -2.49 -4.87 -5.08
C THR A 244 -3.56 -3.81 -4.86
N ALA A 245 -4.72 -3.92 -5.53
CA ALA A 245 -5.85 -3.03 -5.33
C ALA A 245 -6.42 -3.04 -3.91
N PHE A 246 -6.48 -4.21 -3.26
CA PHE A 246 -6.88 -4.28 -1.86
C PHE A 246 -5.89 -3.57 -0.92
N VAL A 247 -4.59 -3.63 -1.22
CA VAL A 247 -3.58 -2.90 -0.44
C VAL A 247 -3.68 -1.39 -0.70
N HIS A 248 -3.86 -0.95 -1.96
CA HIS A 248 -4.16 0.46 -2.27
C HIS A 248 -5.38 0.97 -1.51
N LEU A 249 -6.47 0.19 -1.48
CA LEU A 249 -7.68 0.54 -0.75
C LEU A 249 -7.42 0.59 0.77
N ALA A 250 -6.66 -0.36 1.33
CA ALA A 250 -6.29 -0.33 2.75
C ALA A 250 -5.49 0.93 3.12
N PHE A 251 -4.49 1.28 2.31
CA PHE A 251 -3.71 2.51 2.49
C PHE A 251 -4.56 3.77 2.30
N SER A 252 -5.47 3.78 1.33
CA SER A 252 -6.45 4.86 1.16
C SER A 252 -7.27 5.06 2.43
N MET A 253 -7.74 3.98 3.07
CA MET A 253 -8.47 4.08 4.33
C MET A 253 -7.62 4.54 5.51
N ILE A 254 -6.29 4.37 5.46
CA ILE A 254 -5.36 4.93 6.46
C ILE A 254 -5.20 6.44 6.23
N LEU A 255 -4.93 6.87 4.99
CA LEU A 255 -4.80 8.28 4.64
C LEU A 255 -6.10 9.05 4.86
N LEU A 256 -7.25 8.49 4.48
CA LEU A 256 -8.56 9.13 4.65
C LEU A 256 -8.85 9.49 6.12
N ARG A 257 -8.45 8.63 7.06
CA ARG A 257 -8.57 8.95 8.50
C ARG A 257 -7.67 10.10 8.92
N ARG A 258 -6.55 10.31 8.24
CA ARG A 258 -5.66 11.44 8.48
C ARG A 258 -6.25 12.71 7.88
N VAL A 259 -6.74 12.65 6.64
CA VAL A 259 -7.42 13.77 5.96
C VAL A 259 -8.55 14.33 6.83
N ILE A 260 -9.44 13.46 7.33
CA ILE A 260 -10.58 13.88 8.16
C ILE A 260 -10.16 14.52 9.49
N LYS A 261 -9.00 14.16 10.04
CA LYS A 261 -8.49 14.79 11.27
C LYS A 261 -7.84 16.15 11.03
N GLU A 262 -7.52 16.45 9.77
CA GLU A 262 -6.92 17.70 9.31
C GLU A 262 -7.96 18.58 8.57
N LEU A 263 -9.23 18.18 8.57
CA LEU A 263 -10.39 19.01 8.23
C LEU A 263 -10.86 19.73 9.49
#